data_AF-A0AAD2HR58-F1
#
_entry.id   AF-A0AAD2HR58-F1
#
_cell.length_a   1.000
_cell.length_b   1.000
_cell.length_c   1.000
_cell.angle_alpha   90.00
_cell.angle_beta   90.00
_cell.angle_gamma   90.00
#
_symmetry.space_group_name_H-M   'P 1'
#
loop_
_entity.id
_entity.type
_entity.pdbx_description
1 polymer ?
#
loop_
_entity_poly.entity_id
_entity_poly.type
_entity_poly.pdbx_seq_one_letter_code
_entity_poly.pdbx_strand_id
1 'polypeptide(L)'
;MPSKPKKRKVVPEPLANPPSESQDVSLGFFPLARYTSVVGVHTSLLAFSALFPPRMDFLKPDIDRTVFTSQDRPQHPFLDALTESPVFTLATMCLGAVVVQSWWAGWIRSWSVDYALHGSVVEVKLERERSDKQKLSTMINAWLLTGAASFFFTVVAIVFGAPLTNHLSQTYLLGLLLSILAVFPSAYALGVPDSTSNALWFTWIRLFAEFSLRSPIERALVFPALGTLIGSWAGAIPIALDWDRPWQAIMAVDTCFRRDLWIYRIIRIRPCIECDPFPGRRTPAIAKEDTIEYVRLCMHVTLQFV
;
A
#
# COMPACT_ATOMS: atom_id res chain seq x y z
N MET A 1 -82.20 34.11 49.86
CA MET A 1 -81.43 33.98 48.60
C MET A 1 -80.37 32.90 48.78
N PRO A 2 -80.15 32.06 47.76
CA PRO A 2 -79.52 30.74 47.86
C PRO A 2 -77.99 30.79 47.97
N SER A 3 -77.44 29.78 48.62
CA SER A 3 -76.01 29.51 48.76
C SER A 3 -75.35 29.20 47.41
N LYS A 4 -74.26 29.91 47.10
CA LYS A 4 -73.44 29.66 45.90
C LYS A 4 -72.68 28.32 46.02
N PRO A 5 -72.52 27.55 44.94
CA PRO A 5 -71.82 26.27 44.98
C PRO A 5 -70.30 26.45 45.13
N LYS A 6 -69.69 25.52 45.90
CA LYS A 6 -68.24 25.40 46.15
C LYS A 6 -67.50 25.08 44.84
N LYS A 7 -66.56 25.94 44.40
CA LYS A 7 -65.64 25.64 43.29
C LYS A 7 -64.65 24.54 43.72
N ARG A 8 -64.65 23.41 43.00
CA ARG A 8 -63.67 22.32 43.15
C ARG A 8 -62.33 22.77 42.55
N LYS A 9 -61.25 22.70 43.33
CA LYS A 9 -59.88 23.05 42.92
C LYS A 9 -59.37 21.91 42.02
N VAL A 10 -59.21 22.18 40.72
CA VAL A 10 -58.60 21.24 39.77
C VAL A 10 -57.08 21.27 40.01
N VAL A 11 -56.52 20.13 40.40
CA VAL A 11 -55.08 19.91 40.53
C VAL A 11 -54.55 19.68 39.11
N PRO A 12 -53.57 20.46 38.60
CA PRO A 12 -52.98 20.20 37.30
C PRO A 12 -52.21 18.88 37.32
N GLU A 13 -52.53 18.02 36.36
CA GLU A 13 -51.82 16.80 36.03
C GLU A 13 -50.36 17.12 35.65
N PRO A 14 -49.35 16.33 36.06
CA PRO A 14 -47.97 16.60 35.70
C PRO A 14 -47.81 16.49 34.19
N LEU A 15 -47.35 17.56 33.55
CA LEU A 15 -46.94 17.58 32.15
C LEU A 15 -46.01 16.39 31.88
N ALA A 16 -46.48 15.45 31.06
CA ALA A 16 -45.68 14.40 30.51
C ALA A 16 -44.42 15.02 29.89
N ASN A 17 -43.25 14.54 30.31
CA ASN A 17 -41.98 14.92 29.69
C ASN A 17 -42.09 14.73 28.18
N PRO A 18 -41.61 15.67 27.35
CA PRO A 18 -41.57 15.46 25.92
C PRO A 18 -40.79 14.16 25.64
N PRO A 19 -41.22 13.36 24.64
CA PRO A 19 -40.50 12.15 24.28
C PRO A 19 -39.04 12.54 24.03
N SER A 20 -38.14 11.81 24.68
CA SER A 20 -36.70 11.91 24.46
C SER A 20 -36.45 11.87 22.96
N GLU A 21 -36.11 13.03 22.41
CA GLU A 21 -35.63 13.17 21.05
C GLU A 21 -34.46 12.20 20.94
N SER A 22 -34.65 11.11 20.20
CA SER A 22 -33.57 10.24 19.82
C SER A 22 -32.56 11.14 19.13
N GLN A 23 -31.46 11.42 19.82
CA GLN A 23 -30.29 12.03 19.21
C GLN A 23 -29.83 11.05 18.14
N ASP A 24 -30.40 11.17 16.94
CA ASP A 24 -29.85 10.57 15.75
C ASP A 24 -28.45 11.17 15.64
N VAL A 25 -27.48 10.38 16.07
CA VAL A 25 -26.06 10.66 15.86
C VAL A 25 -25.93 10.82 14.35
N SER A 26 -25.90 12.07 13.90
CA SER A 26 -25.70 12.41 12.50
C SER A 26 -24.32 11.86 12.14
N LEU A 27 -24.29 10.65 11.58
CA LEU A 27 -23.07 10.07 11.05
C LEU A 27 -22.54 11.07 10.02
N GLY A 28 -21.35 11.61 10.26
CA GLY A 28 -20.71 12.58 9.38
C GLY A 28 -20.82 12.14 7.91
N PHE A 29 -21.19 13.08 7.03
CA PHE A 29 -21.38 12.77 5.62
C PHE A 29 -20.03 12.50 4.93
N PHE A 30 -19.85 11.31 4.35
CA PHE A 30 -18.68 10.99 3.53
C PHE A 30 -18.95 11.33 2.04
N PRO A 31 -18.17 12.24 1.41
CA PRO A 31 -18.43 12.69 0.05
C PRO A 31 -17.96 11.66 -0.99
N LEU A 32 -18.73 10.58 -1.18
CA LEU A 32 -18.37 9.44 -2.04
C LEU A 32 -18.02 9.85 -3.48
N ALA A 33 -18.77 10.76 -4.08
CA ALA A 33 -18.53 11.20 -5.46
C ALA A 33 -17.19 11.96 -5.62
N ARG A 34 -16.80 12.76 -4.60
CA ARG A 34 -15.50 13.42 -4.61
C ARG A 34 -14.39 12.41 -4.36
N TYR A 35 -14.61 11.46 -3.45
CA TYR A 35 -13.68 10.38 -3.18
C TYR A 35 -13.35 9.58 -4.44
N THR A 36 -14.36 9.11 -5.19
CA THR A 36 -14.14 8.30 -6.42
C THR A 36 -13.39 9.09 -7.49
N SER A 37 -13.70 10.38 -7.66
CA SER A 37 -12.96 11.26 -8.57
C SER A 37 -11.50 11.42 -8.16
N VAL A 38 -11.23 11.69 -6.88
CA VAL A 38 -9.87 11.84 -6.35
C VAL A 38 -9.08 10.53 -6.47
N VAL A 39 -9.71 9.39 -6.21
CA VAL A 39 -9.08 8.07 -6.40
C VAL A 39 -8.76 7.82 -7.88
N GLY A 40 -9.65 8.16 -8.82
CA GLY A 40 -9.35 8.02 -10.25
C GLY A 40 -8.17 8.89 -10.71
N VAL A 41 -8.05 10.11 -10.17
CA VAL A 41 -6.88 10.96 -10.43
C VAL A 41 -5.62 10.38 -9.78
N HIS A 42 -5.73 9.86 -8.55
CA HIS A 42 -4.62 9.24 -7.85
C HIS A 42 -4.07 8.00 -8.58
N THR A 43 -4.94 7.09 -9.02
CA THR A 43 -4.54 5.88 -9.75
C THR A 43 -3.93 6.22 -11.11
N SER A 44 -4.52 7.16 -11.85
CA SER A 44 -3.95 7.61 -13.13
C SER A 44 -2.60 8.31 -12.96
N LEU A 45 -2.40 9.10 -11.91
CA LEU A 45 -1.11 9.72 -11.59
C LEU A 45 -0.07 8.69 -11.13
N LEU A 46 -0.45 7.66 -10.37
CA LEU A 46 0.44 6.56 -10.01
C LEU A 46 0.86 5.76 -11.25
N ALA A 47 -0.08 5.44 -12.14
CA ALA A 47 0.21 4.77 -13.40
C ALA A 47 1.14 5.63 -14.29
N PHE A 48 0.86 6.93 -14.38
CA PHE A 48 1.73 7.86 -15.10
C PHE A 48 3.14 7.89 -14.50
N SER A 49 3.25 8.00 -13.18
CA SER A 49 4.52 8.00 -12.46
C SER A 49 5.30 6.70 -12.63
N ALA A 50 4.62 5.57 -12.81
CA ALA A 50 5.26 4.28 -13.01
C ALA A 50 5.73 4.06 -14.44
N LEU A 51 5.04 4.62 -15.43
CA LEU A 51 5.29 4.33 -16.83
C LEU A 51 6.17 5.37 -17.53
N PHE A 52 6.06 6.65 -17.18
CA PHE A 52 6.68 7.72 -17.96
C PHE A 52 8.05 8.18 -17.44
N PRO A 53 8.24 8.53 -16.14
CA PRO A 53 9.53 8.97 -15.62
C PRO A 53 10.70 8.01 -15.87
N PRO A 54 10.57 6.68 -15.73
CA PRO A 54 11.65 5.74 -16.03
C PRO A 54 12.10 5.76 -17.49
N ARG A 55 11.23 6.22 -18.41
CA ARG A 55 11.48 6.25 -19.85
C ARG A 55 12.07 7.56 -20.34
N MET A 56 12.20 8.56 -19.48
CA MET A 56 12.74 9.86 -19.88
C MET A 56 14.26 9.75 -20.03
N ASP A 57 14.74 9.75 -21.27
CA ASP A 57 16.16 9.57 -21.60
C ASP A 57 17.09 10.56 -20.90
N PHE A 58 16.61 11.78 -20.62
CA PHE A 58 17.38 12.81 -19.89
C PHE A 58 17.70 12.42 -18.44
N LEU A 59 16.86 11.62 -17.77
CA LEU A 59 17.11 11.19 -16.39
C LEU A 59 17.90 9.87 -16.31
N LYS A 60 18.08 9.17 -17.43
CA LYS A 60 18.75 7.86 -17.43
C LYS A 60 20.25 8.02 -17.20
N PRO A 61 20.84 7.28 -16.24
CA PRO A 61 22.28 7.17 -16.13
C PRO A 61 22.84 6.48 -17.38
N ASP A 62 24.02 6.92 -17.83
CA ASP A 62 24.72 6.36 -18.99
C ASP A 62 25.21 4.94 -18.63
N ILE A 63 24.46 3.91 -19.03
CA ILE A 63 24.73 2.51 -18.72
C ILE A 63 25.07 1.76 -20.00
N ASP A 64 26.12 0.93 -19.95
CA ASP A 64 26.58 0.12 -21.08
C ASP A 64 25.52 -0.94 -21.48
N ARG A 65 24.89 -0.70 -22.63
CA ARG A 65 23.72 -1.43 -23.17
C ARG A 65 24.01 -2.87 -23.58
N THR A 66 25.29 -3.25 -23.64
CA THR A 66 25.73 -4.55 -24.13
C THR A 66 25.40 -5.71 -23.17
N VAL A 67 25.00 -5.40 -21.94
CA VAL A 67 24.90 -6.40 -20.88
C VAL A 67 23.47 -6.79 -20.50
N PHE A 68 22.37 -6.26 -21.09
CA PHE A 68 21.01 -6.42 -20.51
C PHE A 68 19.85 -7.09 -21.31
N THR A 69 20.02 -7.57 -22.54
CA THR A 69 18.96 -8.35 -23.25
C THR A 69 19.24 -9.87 -23.30
N SER A 70 18.23 -10.73 -23.13
CA SER A 70 18.30 -12.14 -23.56
C SER A 70 17.96 -12.23 -25.04
N GLN A 71 18.93 -12.70 -25.83
CA GLN A 71 18.86 -12.71 -27.30
C GLN A 71 17.77 -13.64 -27.86
N ASP A 72 17.23 -14.56 -27.05
CA ASP A 72 16.35 -15.64 -27.52
C ASP A 72 14.85 -15.27 -27.62
N ARG A 73 14.38 -14.20 -26.96
CA ARG A 73 13.03 -13.65 -27.15
C ARG A 73 13.05 -12.12 -27.06
N PRO A 74 12.94 -11.38 -28.18
CA PRO A 74 12.96 -9.92 -28.16
C PRO A 74 11.78 -9.39 -27.34
N GLN A 75 12.08 -8.57 -26.34
CA GLN A 75 11.11 -7.89 -25.52
C GLN A 75 10.51 -6.71 -26.31
N HIS A 76 9.26 -6.33 -26.01
CA HIS A 76 8.62 -5.22 -26.71
C HIS A 76 9.35 -3.91 -26.36
N PRO A 77 9.64 -3.00 -27.32
CA PRO A 77 10.41 -1.78 -27.08
C PRO A 77 9.88 -0.88 -25.95
N PHE A 78 8.57 -0.98 -25.70
CA PHE A 78 7.92 -0.31 -24.58
C PHE A 78 8.47 -0.74 -23.21
N LEU A 79 8.69 -2.04 -23.01
CA LEU A 79 9.14 -2.58 -21.73
C LEU A 79 10.67 -2.49 -21.57
N ASP A 80 11.42 -2.46 -22.67
CA ASP A 80 12.89 -2.34 -22.67
C ASP A 80 13.36 -1.13 -21.87
N ALA A 81 12.69 0.01 -22.07
CA ALA A 81 13.03 1.23 -21.36
C ALA A 81 12.81 1.15 -19.84
N LEU A 82 11.90 0.28 -19.37
CA LEU A 82 11.63 0.06 -17.94
C LEU A 82 12.60 -0.96 -17.34
N THR A 83 13.02 -1.95 -18.13
CA THR A 83 13.84 -3.07 -17.65
C THR A 83 15.33 -2.86 -17.86
N GLU A 84 15.75 -1.80 -18.58
CA GLU A 84 17.15 -1.41 -18.78
C GLU A 84 17.88 -1.07 -17.48
N SER A 85 17.26 -0.27 -16.61
CA SER A 85 17.87 0.21 -15.35
C SER A 85 16.90 0.04 -14.18
N PRO A 86 16.74 -1.18 -13.68
CA PRO A 86 15.68 -1.51 -12.72
C PRO A 86 15.76 -0.76 -11.39
N VAL A 87 16.97 -0.45 -10.91
CA VAL A 87 17.17 0.38 -9.70
C VAL A 87 16.66 1.81 -9.95
N PHE A 88 16.94 2.36 -11.13
CA PHE A 88 16.49 3.70 -11.52
C PHE A 88 14.97 3.73 -11.73
N THR A 89 14.40 2.72 -12.38
CA THR A 89 12.95 2.54 -12.53
C THR A 89 12.27 2.50 -11.17
N LEU A 90 12.75 1.66 -10.24
CA LEU A 90 12.19 1.58 -8.88
C LEU A 90 12.37 2.88 -8.09
N ALA A 91 13.52 3.56 -8.20
CA ALA A 91 13.77 4.82 -7.52
C ALA A 91 12.84 5.94 -8.00
N THR A 92 12.62 6.04 -9.31
CA THR A 92 11.69 7.02 -9.90
C THR A 92 10.24 6.70 -9.57
N MET A 93 9.87 5.41 -9.53
CA MET A 93 8.56 4.96 -9.03
C MET A 93 8.37 5.35 -7.56
N CYS A 94 9.35 5.12 -6.69
CA CYS A 94 9.30 5.54 -5.29
C CYS A 94 9.13 7.06 -5.17
N LEU A 95 9.90 7.83 -5.92
CA LEU A 95 9.84 9.29 -5.88
C LEU A 95 8.45 9.82 -6.26
N GLY A 96 7.89 9.33 -7.36
CA GLY A 96 6.55 9.78 -7.74
C GLY A 96 5.45 9.21 -6.85
N ALA A 97 5.63 8.00 -6.29
CA ALA A 97 4.74 7.49 -5.25
C ALA A 97 4.76 8.38 -4.00
N VAL A 98 5.92 8.89 -3.56
CA VAL A 98 6.02 9.84 -2.44
C VAL A 98 5.19 11.10 -2.71
N VAL A 99 5.30 11.67 -3.90
CA VAL A 99 4.56 12.89 -4.29
C VAL A 99 3.06 12.62 -4.34
N VAL A 100 2.66 11.59 -5.08
CA VAL A 100 1.24 11.26 -5.31
C VAL A 100 0.56 10.80 -4.01
N GLN A 101 1.24 10.01 -3.17
CA GLN A 101 0.72 9.59 -1.88
C GLN A 101 0.63 10.74 -0.88
N SER A 102 1.61 11.66 -0.84
CA SER A 102 1.52 12.86 0.01
C SER A 102 0.30 13.70 -0.33
N TRP A 103 0.05 13.89 -1.63
CA TRP A 103 -1.11 14.64 -2.11
C TRP A 103 -2.43 13.94 -1.76
N TRP A 104 -2.55 12.64 -2.07
CA TRP A 104 -3.77 11.88 -1.81
C TRP A 104 -4.06 11.71 -0.32
N ALA A 105 -3.05 11.38 0.49
CA ALA A 105 -3.20 11.28 1.93
C ALA A 105 -3.57 12.63 2.57
N GLY A 106 -3.20 13.75 1.96
CA GLY A 106 -3.68 15.09 2.31
C GLY A 106 -5.20 15.22 2.23
N TRP A 107 -5.81 14.74 1.14
CA TRP A 107 -7.26 14.71 0.99
C TRP A 107 -7.92 13.78 2.01
N ILE A 108 -7.41 12.55 2.15
CA ILE A 108 -7.97 11.58 3.10
C ILE A 108 -7.91 12.11 4.54
N ARG A 109 -6.79 12.74 4.93
CA ARG A 109 -6.66 13.37 6.24
C ARG A 109 -7.63 14.53 6.42
N SER A 110 -7.85 15.36 5.40
CA SER A 110 -8.84 16.44 5.51
C SER A 110 -10.24 15.90 5.79
N TRP A 111 -10.63 14.82 5.10
CA TRP A 111 -11.90 14.14 5.35
C TRP A 111 -11.93 13.41 6.70
N SER A 112 -10.81 12.84 7.16
CA SER A 112 -10.74 12.20 8.48
C SER A 112 -10.90 13.20 9.61
N VAL A 113 -10.28 14.38 9.49
CA VAL A 113 -10.45 15.49 10.44
C VAL A 113 -11.89 15.99 10.38
N ASP A 114 -12.42 16.34 9.20
CA ASP A 114 -13.78 16.85 9.07
C ASP A 114 -14.84 15.84 9.57
N TYR A 115 -14.60 14.53 9.44
CA TYR A 115 -15.46 13.48 9.98
C TYR A 115 -15.30 13.27 11.48
N ALA A 116 -14.15 13.60 12.08
CA ALA A 116 -13.96 13.50 13.52
C ALA A 116 -14.57 14.70 14.27
N LEU A 117 -14.54 15.88 13.66
CA LEU A 117 -15.03 17.13 14.24
C LEU A 117 -16.55 17.15 14.32
N HIS A 118 -17.09 17.08 15.54
CA HIS A 118 -18.50 17.30 15.83
C HIS A 118 -18.61 18.20 17.05
N GLY A 119 -19.51 19.19 17.03
CA GLY A 119 -19.69 20.10 18.16
C GLY A 119 -20.13 21.50 17.75
N SER A 120 -19.93 22.46 18.65
CA SER A 120 -20.23 23.86 18.35
C SER A 120 -19.28 24.41 17.27
N VAL A 121 -19.72 25.42 16.51
CA VAL A 121 -18.90 26.06 15.45
C VAL A 121 -17.54 26.55 15.99
N VAL A 122 -17.52 27.01 17.25
CA VAL A 122 -16.30 27.50 17.91
C VAL A 122 -15.34 26.35 18.22
N GLU A 123 -15.86 25.23 18.72
CA GLU A 123 -15.08 24.03 19.07
C GLU A 123 -14.47 23.40 17.83
N VAL A 124 -15.27 23.20 16.77
CA VAL A 124 -14.80 22.70 15.47
C VAL A 124 -13.67 23.56 14.92
N LYS A 125 -13.79 24.89 15.00
CA LYS A 125 -12.75 25.82 14.54
C LYS A 125 -11.47 25.70 15.37
N LEU A 126 -11.58 25.59 16.70
CA LEU A 126 -10.44 25.47 17.59
C LEU A 126 -9.69 24.15 17.41
N GLU A 127 -10.40 23.04 17.22
CA GLU A 127 -9.79 21.73 16.97
C GLU A 127 -9.11 21.65 15.60
N ARG A 128 -9.68 22.29 14.58
CA ARG A 128 -9.04 22.41 13.26
C ARG A 128 -7.71 23.15 13.33
N GLU A 129 -7.67 24.29 14.03
CA GLU A 129 -6.42 25.05 14.28
C GLU A 129 -5.37 24.21 15.01
N ARG A 130 -5.78 23.40 15.98
CA ARG A 130 -4.88 22.46 16.67
C ARG A 130 -4.33 21.40 15.72
N SER A 131 -5.19 20.81 14.89
CA SER A 131 -4.81 19.80 13.90
C SER A 131 -3.86 20.36 12.83
N ASP A 132 -4.09 21.60 12.38
CA ASP A 132 -3.24 22.29 11.41
C ASP A 132 -1.84 22.57 11.97
N LYS A 133 -1.73 22.97 13.25
CA LYS A 133 -0.43 23.12 13.93
C LYS A 133 0.33 21.80 14.05
N GLN A 134 -0.39 20.70 14.26
CA GLN A 134 0.21 19.36 14.40
C GLN A 134 0.47 18.67 13.05
N LYS A 135 -0.09 19.18 11.95
CA LYS A 135 -0.05 18.56 10.61
C LYS A 135 1.37 18.19 10.15
N LEU A 136 2.32 19.12 10.32
CA LEU A 136 3.71 18.88 9.91
C LEU A 136 4.37 17.78 10.75
N SER A 137 4.16 17.80 12.07
CA SER A 137 4.67 16.77 12.98
C SER A 137 4.08 15.40 12.64
N THR A 138 2.76 15.32 12.40
CA THR A 138 2.14 14.06 11.99
C THR A 138 2.65 13.57 10.62
N MET A 139 2.92 14.48 9.69
CA MET A 139 3.49 14.12 8.38
C MET A 139 4.89 13.54 8.52
N ILE A 140 5.76 14.17 9.32
CA ILE A 140 7.12 13.68 9.59
C ILE A 140 7.06 12.31 10.26
N ASN A 141 6.22 12.16 11.30
CA ASN A 141 6.07 10.88 12.00
C ASN A 141 5.54 9.78 11.07
N ALA A 142 4.60 10.10 10.18
CA ALA A 142 4.11 9.15 9.18
C ALA A 142 5.24 8.68 8.24
N TRP A 143 6.09 9.59 7.76
CA TRP A 143 7.26 9.24 6.96
C TRP A 143 8.28 8.39 7.70
N LEU A 144 8.52 8.67 8.98
CA LEU A 144 9.39 7.85 9.83
C LEU A 144 8.83 6.43 9.99
N LEU A 145 7.52 6.30 10.23
CA LEU A 145 6.87 4.99 10.32
C LEU A 145 6.93 4.25 8.98
N THR A 146 6.73 4.93 7.86
CA THR A 146 6.90 4.36 6.51
C THR A 146 8.35 3.91 6.28
N GLY A 147 9.34 4.67 6.76
CA GLY A 147 10.74 4.25 6.73
C GLY A 147 10.95 2.95 7.52
N ALA A 148 10.45 2.87 8.75
CA ALA A 148 10.54 1.67 9.57
C ALA A 148 9.82 0.46 8.92
N ALA A 149 8.62 0.66 8.39
CA ALA A 149 7.87 -0.39 7.70
C ALA A 149 8.55 -0.85 6.41
N SER A 150 9.31 0.00 5.71
CA SER A 150 10.09 -0.43 4.53
C SER A 150 11.11 -1.51 4.87
N PHE A 151 11.78 -1.40 6.03
CA PHE A 151 12.70 -2.43 6.51
C PHE A 151 11.96 -3.72 6.81
N PHE A 152 10.78 -3.63 7.45
CA PHE A 152 9.95 -4.80 7.70
C PHE A 152 9.56 -5.51 6.40
N PHE A 153 9.05 -4.79 5.39
CA PHE A 153 8.72 -5.39 4.09
C PHE A 153 9.94 -5.98 3.38
N THR A 154 11.11 -5.35 3.51
CA THR A 154 12.38 -5.88 2.97
C THR A 154 12.74 -7.21 3.64
N VAL A 155 12.64 -7.29 4.97
CA VAL A 155 12.90 -8.53 5.72
C VAL A 155 11.91 -9.62 5.33
N VAL A 156 10.62 -9.28 5.20
CA VAL A 156 9.60 -10.21 4.72
C VAL A 156 9.98 -10.72 3.33
N ALA A 157 10.30 -9.84 2.37
CA ALA A 157 10.72 -10.25 1.02
C ALA A 157 11.93 -11.20 1.04
N ILE A 158 12.92 -10.95 1.90
CA ILE A 158 14.09 -11.83 2.09
C ILE A 158 13.67 -13.20 2.62
N VAL A 159 12.80 -13.26 3.64
CA VAL A 159 12.30 -14.52 4.20
C VAL A 159 11.51 -15.33 3.17
N PHE A 160 10.79 -14.65 2.28
CA PHE A 160 10.06 -15.28 1.16
C PHE A 160 10.95 -15.69 -0.02
N GLY A 161 12.27 -15.46 0.04
CA GLY A 161 13.24 -15.98 -0.93
C GLY A 161 14.02 -14.94 -1.71
N ALA A 162 13.91 -13.65 -1.39
CA ALA A 162 14.72 -12.63 -2.06
C ALA A 162 16.22 -12.77 -1.72
N PRO A 163 17.13 -12.65 -2.71
CA PRO A 163 18.57 -12.83 -2.51
C PRO A 163 19.18 -11.72 -1.64
N LEU A 164 19.95 -12.13 -0.63
CA LEU A 164 20.57 -11.26 0.39
C LEU A 164 21.82 -10.48 -0.07
N THR A 165 22.44 -10.81 -1.20
CA THR A 165 23.80 -10.31 -1.51
C THR A 165 23.90 -9.55 -2.83
N ASN A 166 23.24 -10.02 -3.89
CA ASN A 166 23.46 -9.45 -5.23
C ASN A 166 22.43 -8.39 -5.64
N HIS A 167 21.31 -8.26 -4.92
CA HIS A 167 20.15 -7.44 -5.34
C HIS A 167 19.49 -6.66 -4.20
N LEU A 168 20.24 -6.36 -3.12
CA LEU A 168 19.69 -5.69 -1.93
C LEU A 168 19.05 -4.33 -2.21
N SER A 169 19.60 -3.55 -3.14
CA SER A 169 19.04 -2.23 -3.50
C SER A 169 17.64 -2.37 -4.10
N GLN A 170 17.41 -3.40 -4.91
CA GLN A 170 16.14 -3.64 -5.59
C GLN A 170 15.10 -4.16 -4.59
N THR A 171 15.48 -5.11 -3.74
CA THR A 171 14.63 -5.63 -2.66
C THR A 171 14.23 -4.53 -1.70
N TYR A 172 15.17 -3.64 -1.32
CA TYR A 172 14.86 -2.51 -0.45
C TYR A 172 13.94 -1.48 -1.12
N LEU A 173 14.20 -1.10 -2.38
CA LEU A 173 13.34 -0.17 -3.11
C LEU A 173 11.92 -0.73 -3.32
N LEU A 174 11.79 -2.05 -3.54
CA LEU A 174 10.49 -2.72 -3.55
C LEU A 174 9.79 -2.60 -2.19
N GLY A 175 10.49 -2.95 -1.10
CA GLY A 175 9.94 -2.83 0.26
C GLY A 175 9.57 -1.39 0.63
N LEU A 176 10.34 -0.41 0.16
CA LEU A 176 10.06 1.01 0.28
C LEU A 176 8.80 1.41 -0.48
N LEU A 177 8.64 0.98 -1.74
CA LEU A 177 7.45 1.26 -2.54
C LEU A 177 6.19 0.67 -1.89
N LEU A 178 6.24 -0.58 -1.42
CA LEU A 178 5.12 -1.21 -0.70
C LEU A 178 4.77 -0.45 0.57
N SER A 179 5.77 -0.03 1.34
CA SER A 179 5.56 0.78 2.54
C SER A 179 4.90 2.13 2.22
N ILE A 180 5.36 2.82 1.18
CA ILE A 180 4.79 4.10 0.74
C ILE A 180 3.33 3.95 0.33
N LEU A 181 2.98 2.88 -0.38
CA LEU A 181 1.61 2.68 -0.86
C LEU A 181 0.66 2.14 0.23
N ALA A 182 1.13 1.26 1.12
CA ALA A 182 0.28 0.57 2.10
C ALA A 182 0.20 1.28 3.46
N VAL A 183 1.33 1.79 3.97
CA VAL A 183 1.47 2.24 5.37
C VAL A 183 1.33 3.75 5.47
N PHE A 184 1.95 4.50 4.56
CA PHE A 184 1.99 5.97 4.65
C PHE A 184 0.60 6.62 4.74
N PRO A 185 -0.39 6.28 3.89
CA PRO A 185 -1.68 6.98 3.92
C PRO A 185 -2.44 6.71 5.21
N SER A 186 -2.37 5.48 5.72
CA SER A 186 -2.96 5.07 6.99
C SER A 186 -2.28 5.78 8.17
N ALA A 187 -0.96 5.87 8.16
CA ALA A 187 -0.17 6.59 9.15
C ALA A 187 -0.45 8.08 9.19
N TYR A 188 -0.61 8.71 8.02
CA TYR A 188 -0.88 10.14 7.96
C TYR A 188 -2.33 10.50 8.29
N ALA A 189 -3.30 9.66 7.90
CA ALA A 189 -4.71 9.94 8.12
C ALA A 189 -5.20 9.57 9.54
N LEU A 190 -4.73 8.46 10.11
CA LEU A 190 -5.14 7.97 11.44
C LEU A 190 -4.17 8.39 12.55
N GLY A 191 -2.92 8.68 12.19
CA GLY A 191 -1.84 8.95 13.14
C GLY A 191 -0.98 7.72 13.42
N VAL A 192 0.22 7.99 13.91
CA VAL A 192 1.23 6.99 14.27
C VAL A 192 0.95 6.52 15.71
N PRO A 193 0.98 5.20 15.98
CA PRO A 193 0.86 4.70 17.35
C PRO A 193 2.03 5.22 18.20
N ASP A 194 1.71 6.00 19.24
CA ASP A 194 2.69 6.51 20.19
C ASP A 194 2.74 5.62 21.45
N SER A 195 3.88 5.61 22.12
CA SER A 195 4.13 4.83 23.33
C SER A 195 3.33 5.33 24.54
N THR A 196 2.81 6.56 24.49
CA THR A 196 1.99 7.14 25.57
C THR A 196 0.54 6.64 25.57
N SER A 197 0.00 6.20 24.44
CA SER A 197 -1.40 5.76 24.36
C SER A 197 -1.59 4.52 23.49
N ASN A 198 -2.07 3.44 24.12
CA ASN A 198 -2.35 2.17 23.43
C ASN A 198 -3.57 2.26 22.48
N ALA A 199 -4.34 3.35 22.53
CA ALA A 199 -5.57 3.51 21.75
C ALA A 199 -5.33 3.44 20.24
N LEU A 200 -4.29 4.13 19.75
CA LEU A 200 -3.92 4.09 18.34
C LEU A 200 -3.41 2.70 17.95
N TRP A 201 -2.60 2.07 18.79
CA TRP A 201 -2.13 0.70 18.56
C TRP A 201 -3.29 -0.30 18.40
N PHE A 202 -4.27 -0.26 19.31
CA PHE A 202 -5.48 -1.11 19.20
C PHE A 202 -6.31 -0.77 17.96
N THR A 203 -6.33 0.50 17.54
CA THR A 203 -7.00 0.91 16.31
C THR A 203 -6.32 0.27 15.09
N TRP A 204 -5.00 0.31 15.00
CA TRP A 204 -4.24 -0.34 13.92
C TRP A 204 -4.48 -1.86 13.89
N ILE A 205 -4.45 -2.53 15.04
CA ILE A 205 -4.76 -3.97 15.14
C ILE A 205 -6.18 -4.24 14.66
N ARG A 206 -7.17 -3.47 15.13
CA ARG A 206 -8.58 -3.63 14.72
C ARG A 206 -8.74 -3.48 13.20
N LEU A 207 -8.04 -2.53 12.59
CA LEU A 207 -8.16 -2.25 11.16
C LEU A 207 -7.50 -3.33 10.29
N PHE A 208 -6.26 -3.73 10.62
CA PHE A 208 -5.43 -4.58 9.75
C PHE A 208 -5.41 -6.05 10.14
N ALA A 209 -5.60 -6.39 11.42
CA ALA A 209 -5.62 -7.78 11.88
C ALA A 209 -7.04 -8.32 12.04
N GLU A 210 -7.96 -7.53 12.61
CA GLU A 210 -9.35 -7.94 12.81
C GLU A 210 -10.26 -7.62 11.59
N PHE A 211 -9.82 -6.73 10.70
CA PHE A 211 -10.62 -6.23 9.57
C PHE A 211 -11.99 -5.64 9.98
N SER A 212 -12.08 -5.09 11.20
CA SER A 212 -13.29 -4.48 11.72
C SER A 212 -13.37 -3.00 11.29
N LEU A 213 -13.84 -2.78 10.07
CA LEU A 213 -13.98 -1.46 9.44
C LEU A 213 -15.32 -0.81 9.83
N ARG A 214 -15.27 0.22 10.67
CA ARG A 214 -16.48 0.87 11.22
C ARG A 214 -16.85 2.15 10.48
N SER A 215 -15.88 2.86 9.92
CA SER A 215 -16.11 4.12 9.22
C SER A 215 -15.82 4.01 7.72
N PRO A 216 -16.46 4.84 6.87
CA PRO A 216 -16.15 4.87 5.44
C PRO A 216 -14.69 5.27 5.16
N ILE A 217 -14.08 6.05 6.05
CA ILE A 217 -12.69 6.49 5.95
C ILE A 217 -11.72 5.34 6.25
N GLU A 218 -12.02 4.52 7.25
CA GLU A 218 -11.27 3.29 7.52
C GLU A 218 -11.27 2.36 6.30
N ARG A 219 -12.42 2.22 5.64
CA ARG A 219 -12.53 1.42 4.40
C ARG A 219 -11.70 2.01 3.26
N ALA A 220 -11.75 3.33 3.09
CA ALA A 220 -10.97 4.04 2.07
C ALA A 220 -9.45 3.91 2.25
N LEU A 221 -8.97 3.65 3.47
CA LEU A 221 -7.54 3.44 3.78
C LEU A 221 -7.12 1.96 3.67
N VAL A 222 -7.93 1.05 4.20
CA VAL A 222 -7.55 -0.37 4.28
C VAL A 222 -7.64 -1.08 2.93
N PHE A 223 -8.63 -0.77 2.08
CA PHE A 223 -8.75 -1.44 0.78
C PHE A 223 -7.58 -1.18 -0.17
N PRO A 224 -7.10 0.07 -0.34
CA PRO A 224 -5.89 0.32 -1.12
C PRO A 224 -4.67 -0.41 -0.54
N ALA A 225 -4.47 -0.36 0.79
CA ALA A 225 -3.35 -1.05 1.43
C ALA A 225 -3.39 -2.57 1.19
N LEU A 226 -4.55 -3.21 1.35
CA LEU A 226 -4.71 -4.63 1.03
C LEU A 226 -4.50 -4.92 -0.45
N GLY A 227 -5.04 -4.07 -1.32
CA GLY A 227 -4.81 -4.16 -2.76
C GLY A 227 -3.33 -4.14 -3.09
N THR A 228 -2.49 -3.41 -2.34
CA THR A 228 -1.06 -3.31 -2.67
C THR A 228 -0.34 -4.60 -2.35
N LEU A 229 -0.68 -5.20 -1.21
CA LEU A 229 -0.12 -6.48 -0.78
C LEU A 229 -0.59 -7.61 -1.71
N ILE A 230 -1.90 -7.68 -1.97
CA ILE A 230 -2.49 -8.68 -2.87
C ILE A 230 -1.95 -8.50 -4.29
N GLY A 231 -1.93 -7.28 -4.81
CA GLY A 231 -1.39 -6.95 -6.13
C GLY A 231 0.10 -7.28 -6.24
N SER A 232 0.88 -7.06 -5.17
CA SER A 232 2.29 -7.43 -5.13
C SER A 232 2.53 -8.93 -5.17
N TRP A 233 1.68 -9.69 -4.49
CA TRP A 233 1.75 -11.12 -4.50
C TRP A 233 1.23 -11.72 -5.82
N ALA A 234 0.11 -11.21 -6.33
CA ALA A 234 -0.48 -11.64 -7.60
C ALA A 234 0.44 -11.32 -8.80
N GLY A 235 1.19 -10.22 -8.73
CA GLY A 235 2.20 -9.87 -9.72
C GLY A 235 3.32 -10.92 -9.84
N ALA A 236 3.51 -11.79 -8.84
CA ALA A 236 4.50 -12.87 -8.88
C ALA A 236 4.01 -14.10 -9.65
N ILE A 237 2.71 -14.18 -9.96
CA ILE A 237 2.12 -15.34 -10.65
C ILE A 237 2.57 -15.40 -12.12
N PRO A 238 2.52 -14.31 -12.93
CA PRO A 238 3.03 -14.32 -14.30
C PRO A 238 4.52 -14.67 -14.40
N ILE A 239 5.31 -14.27 -13.40
CA ILE A 239 6.73 -14.62 -13.25
C ILE A 239 6.90 -16.14 -13.12
N ALA A 240 6.13 -16.76 -12.23
CA ALA A 240 6.16 -18.21 -12.03
C ALA A 240 5.63 -19.01 -13.23
N LEU A 241 4.98 -18.37 -14.21
CA LEU A 241 4.48 -19.01 -15.43
C LEU A 241 5.48 -18.90 -16.61
N ASP A 242 6.51 -18.05 -16.53
CA ASP A 242 7.59 -17.91 -17.53
C ASP A 242 8.64 -19.04 -17.37
N TRP A 243 8.20 -20.31 -17.48
CA TRP A 243 8.96 -21.55 -17.21
C TRP A 243 10.13 -21.86 -18.16
N ASP A 244 10.43 -20.98 -19.14
CA ASP A 244 11.40 -21.24 -20.21
C ASP A 244 12.74 -20.49 -20.02
N ARG A 245 13.06 -19.96 -18.83
CA ARG A 245 14.24 -19.11 -18.63
C ARG A 245 15.43 -19.84 -17.99
N PRO A 246 16.68 -19.59 -18.44
CA PRO A 246 17.87 -20.32 -17.99
C PRO A 246 18.23 -20.14 -16.50
N TRP A 247 17.79 -19.05 -15.85
CA TRP A 247 18.00 -18.84 -14.41
C TRP A 247 17.20 -19.81 -13.53
N GLN A 248 16.08 -20.35 -14.04
CA GLN A 248 15.28 -21.35 -13.32
C GLN A 248 15.93 -22.74 -13.31
N ALA A 249 16.73 -23.08 -14.32
CA ALA A 249 17.50 -24.32 -14.34
C ALA A 249 18.52 -24.39 -13.19
N ILE A 250 19.06 -23.24 -12.78
CA ILE A 250 19.96 -23.14 -11.62
C ILE A 250 19.21 -23.31 -10.30
N MET A 251 18.00 -22.75 -10.19
CA MET A 251 17.16 -22.99 -9.01
C MET A 251 16.75 -24.46 -8.86
N ALA A 252 16.52 -25.18 -9.96
CA ALA A 252 16.27 -26.62 -9.96
C ALA A 252 17.50 -27.45 -9.57
N VAL A 253 18.70 -26.99 -9.94
CA VAL A 253 19.96 -27.64 -9.55
C VAL A 253 20.29 -27.38 -8.07
N ASP A 254 20.08 -26.16 -7.57
CA ASP A 254 20.32 -25.81 -6.16
C ASP A 254 19.24 -26.38 -5.20
N THR A 255 17.99 -26.55 -5.64
CA THR A 255 16.95 -27.22 -4.83
C THR A 255 17.18 -28.72 -4.65
N CYS A 256 18.02 -29.35 -5.48
CA CYS A 256 18.43 -30.74 -5.26
C CYS A 256 19.22 -30.90 -3.94
N PHE A 257 19.85 -29.83 -3.44
CA PHE A 257 20.60 -29.81 -2.18
C PHE A 257 19.73 -29.54 -0.93
N ARG A 258 18.46 -29.19 -1.08
CA ARG A 258 17.57 -28.91 0.07
C ARG A 258 16.24 -29.68 -0.06
N ARG A 259 16.35 -31.01 0.00
CA ARG A 259 15.24 -31.91 0.39
C ARG A 259 14.75 -31.46 1.78
N ASP A 260 13.43 -31.47 1.98
CA ASP A 260 12.72 -31.35 3.28
C ASP A 260 11.86 -30.09 3.50
N LEU A 261 11.38 -29.43 2.43
CA LEU A 261 10.19 -28.56 2.53
C LEU A 261 9.04 -29.07 1.65
N TRP A 262 7.91 -29.30 2.31
CA TRP A 262 6.70 -29.99 1.83
C TRP A 262 5.98 -29.32 0.64
N ILE A 263 6.36 -28.09 0.28
CA ILE A 263 5.73 -27.29 -0.79
C ILE A 263 5.92 -27.90 -2.19
N TYR A 264 6.96 -28.69 -2.42
CA TYR A 264 7.31 -29.19 -3.76
C TYR A 264 6.56 -30.46 -4.21
N ARG A 265 5.59 -30.97 -3.45
CA ARG A 265 4.89 -32.23 -3.81
C ARG A 265 3.73 -32.04 -4.81
N ILE A 266 3.33 -30.80 -5.10
CA ILE A 266 2.17 -30.50 -5.98
C ILE A 266 2.57 -30.35 -7.45
N ILE A 267 3.84 -30.09 -7.77
CA ILE A 267 4.30 -29.82 -9.13
C ILE A 267 5.17 -30.99 -9.61
N ARG A 268 4.55 -32.10 -10.02
CA ARG A 268 5.28 -33.20 -10.67
C ARG A 268 4.52 -33.67 -11.91
N ILE A 269 4.76 -33.01 -13.05
CA ILE A 269 4.43 -33.55 -14.38
C ILE A 269 5.64 -33.33 -15.29
N ARG A 270 6.54 -34.33 -15.34
CA ARG A 270 7.45 -34.78 -16.42
C ARG A 270 8.88 -35.09 -15.95
N PRO A 271 9.57 -36.06 -16.60
CA PRO A 271 10.87 -36.57 -16.16
C PRO A 271 12.01 -35.66 -16.61
N CYS A 272 13.02 -35.53 -15.74
CA CYS A 272 14.27 -34.81 -16.00
C CYS A 272 14.94 -35.32 -17.28
N ILE A 273 15.26 -34.40 -18.18
CA ILE A 273 16.24 -34.61 -19.26
C ILE A 273 17.63 -34.44 -18.64
N GLU A 274 18.56 -35.32 -19.01
CA GLU A 274 19.98 -35.36 -18.61
C GLU A 274 20.62 -33.99 -18.36
N CYS A 275 21.20 -33.78 -17.17
CA CYS A 275 22.08 -32.66 -16.88
C CYS A 275 23.53 -33.06 -17.14
N ASP A 276 24.19 -32.42 -18.10
CA ASP A 276 25.65 -32.50 -18.29
C ASP A 276 26.41 -31.73 -17.18
N PRO A 277 27.57 -32.21 -16.69
CA PRO A 277 28.30 -31.58 -15.62
C PRO A 277 29.42 -30.68 -16.17
N PHE A 278 29.26 -29.35 -16.10
CA PHE A 278 30.41 -28.44 -16.19
C PHE A 278 30.42 -27.45 -15.01
N PRO A 279 31.38 -27.59 -14.07
CA PRO A 279 31.55 -26.64 -12.99
C PRO A 279 32.44 -25.48 -13.47
N GLY A 280 32.01 -24.24 -13.24
CA GLY A 280 32.92 -23.09 -13.26
C GLY A 280 32.74 -22.11 -14.41
N ARG A 281 31.64 -21.35 -14.40
CA ARG A 281 31.63 -19.89 -14.64
C ARG A 281 30.20 -19.37 -14.48
N ARG A 282 29.90 -18.68 -13.38
CA ARG A 282 28.69 -17.85 -13.29
C ARG A 282 28.87 -16.68 -14.26
N THR A 283 28.18 -16.73 -15.39
CA THR A 283 28.15 -15.65 -16.37
C THR A 283 27.33 -14.47 -15.84
N PRO A 284 27.68 -13.21 -16.18
CA PRO A 284 26.96 -11.99 -15.76
C PRO A 284 25.50 -11.91 -16.25
N ALA A 285 25.06 -12.85 -17.08
CA ALA A 285 23.69 -12.95 -17.59
C ALA A 285 22.64 -13.40 -16.56
N ILE A 286 23.04 -13.98 -15.42
CA ILE A 286 22.08 -14.54 -14.44
C ILE A 286 21.56 -13.46 -13.47
N ALA A 287 22.39 -12.51 -13.04
CA ALA A 287 21.97 -11.36 -12.19
C ALA A 287 21.04 -10.36 -12.92
N LYS A 288 20.93 -10.54 -14.23
CA LYS A 288 20.35 -9.62 -15.20
C LYS A 288 18.85 -9.91 -15.42
N GLU A 289 18.46 -11.17 -15.44
CA GLU A 289 17.07 -11.61 -15.63
C GLU A 289 16.23 -11.46 -14.34
N ASP A 290 16.83 -11.75 -13.18
CA ASP A 290 16.19 -11.58 -11.86
C ASP A 290 15.66 -10.15 -11.69
N THR A 291 16.37 -9.18 -12.24
CA THR A 291 16.01 -7.79 -12.08
C THR A 291 14.89 -7.30 -13.03
N ILE A 292 14.82 -7.88 -14.22
CA ILE A 292 13.72 -7.64 -15.18
C ILE A 292 12.39 -8.13 -14.60
N GLU A 293 12.44 -9.23 -13.85
CA GLU A 293 11.30 -9.84 -13.16
C GLU A 293 10.83 -8.99 -11.96
N TYR A 294 11.73 -8.38 -11.18
CA TYR A 294 11.36 -7.40 -10.13
C TYR A 294 10.63 -6.17 -10.70
N VAL A 295 11.06 -5.67 -11.87
CA VAL A 295 10.41 -4.56 -12.55
C VAL A 295 9.05 -4.98 -13.10
N ARG A 296 8.91 -6.19 -13.66
CA ARG A 296 7.60 -6.74 -14.09
C ARG A 296 6.66 -6.97 -12.91
N LEU A 297 7.17 -7.45 -11.78
CA LEU A 297 6.43 -7.57 -10.51
C LEU A 297 5.88 -6.20 -10.13
N CYS A 298 6.73 -5.18 -10.03
CA CYS A 298 6.35 -3.80 -9.71
C CYS A 298 5.38 -3.16 -10.71
N MET A 299 5.56 -3.41 -12.01
CA MET A 299 4.66 -2.94 -13.05
C MET A 299 3.30 -3.59 -12.92
N HIS A 300 3.22 -4.90 -12.64
CA HIS A 300 1.96 -5.59 -12.39
C HIS A 300 1.31 -5.18 -11.07
N VAL A 301 2.08 -4.96 -9.99
CA VAL A 301 1.54 -4.37 -8.74
C VAL A 301 0.88 -3.04 -9.03
N THR A 302 1.49 -2.21 -9.87
CA THR A 302 1.00 -0.85 -10.16
C THR A 302 -0.10 -0.83 -11.22
N LEU A 303 -0.08 -1.75 -12.20
CA LEU A 303 -1.05 -1.87 -13.28
C LEU A 303 -2.30 -2.67 -12.90
N GLN A 304 -2.26 -3.53 -11.88
CA GLN A 304 -3.46 -4.19 -11.32
C GLN A 304 -4.34 -3.24 -10.49
N PHE A 305 -3.91 -1.99 -10.29
CA PHE A 305 -4.71 -0.89 -9.73
C PHE A 305 -5.32 0.06 -10.77
N VAL A 306 -5.13 -0.24 -12.06
CA VAL A 306 -5.83 0.37 -13.19
C VAL A 306 -6.94 -0.59 -13.62
#